data_AF-A0A068T233-F1
#
_entry.id   AF-A0A068T233-F1
#
_cell.length_a   1.000
_cell.length_b   1.000
_cell.length_c   1.000
_cell.angle_alpha   90.00
_cell.angle_beta   90.00
_cell.angle_gamma   90.00
#
_symmetry.space_group_name_H-M   'P 1'
#
loop_
_entity.id
_entity.type
_entity.pdbx_description
1 polymer ?
#
loop_
_entity_poly.entity_id
_entity_poly.type
_entity_poly.pdbx_seq_one_letter_code
_entity_poly.pdbx_strand_id
1 'polypeptide(L)'
;MSEALSIRDVIKVAGGPAAVQAELERRGHDLTRDAIYKWPKTGVPDRYWDALIQLTDLGPAELYQANCAAREQTVLQEAAE
;
A
#
# COMPACT_ATOMS: atom_id res chain seq x y z
N MET A 1 -14.96 -17.79 0.26
CA MET A 1 -14.67 -16.68 1.17
C MET A 1 -13.43 -16.01 0.65
N SER A 2 -13.55 -14.85 0.01
CA SER A 2 -12.41 -14.08 -0.46
C SER A 2 -11.78 -13.43 0.77
N GLU A 3 -10.55 -13.81 1.12
CA GLU A 3 -9.76 -13.07 2.10
C GLU A 3 -9.68 -11.62 1.64
N ALA A 4 -10.01 -10.68 2.54
CA ALA A 4 -9.95 -9.26 2.23
C ALA A 4 -8.50 -8.89 1.89
N LEU A 5 -8.27 -8.39 0.67
CA LEU A 5 -6.95 -7.98 0.20
C LEU A 5 -6.40 -6.88 1.11
N SER A 6 -5.26 -7.10 1.74
CA SER A 6 -4.60 -6.10 2.58
C SER A 6 -3.51 -5.34 1.83
N ILE A 7 -3.12 -4.16 2.30
CA ILE A 7 -1.96 -3.42 1.74
C ILE A 7 -0.67 -4.23 1.83
N ARG A 8 -0.52 -5.09 2.85
CA ARG A 8 0.62 -6.01 2.94
C ARG A 8 0.63 -6.99 1.76
N ASP A 9 -0.54 -7.50 1.37
CA ASP A 9 -0.68 -8.41 0.22
C ASP A 9 -0.44 -7.68 -1.09
N VAL A 10 -0.96 -6.47 -1.25
CA VAL A 10 -0.67 -5.60 -2.41
C VAL A 10 0.84 -5.42 -2.58
N ILE A 11 1.55 -5.04 -1.52
CA ILE A 11 3.01 -4.85 -1.57
C ILE A 11 3.72 -6.17 -1.91
N LYS A 12 3.23 -7.30 -1.39
CA LYS A 12 3.79 -8.63 -1.69
C LYS A 12 3.60 -9.01 -3.17
N VAL A 13 2.41 -8.79 -3.72
CA VAL A 13 2.10 -9.02 -5.14
C VAL A 13 2.93 -8.11 -6.04
N ALA A 14 3.18 -6.87 -5.61
CA ALA A 14 4.01 -5.89 -6.31
C ALA A 14 5.53 -6.25 -6.35
N GLY A 15 5.94 -7.44 -5.88
CA GLY A 15 7.34 -7.85 -5.80
C GLY A 15 8.03 -7.43 -4.50
N GLY A 16 7.27 -6.99 -3.50
CA GLY A 16 7.76 -6.60 -2.17
C GLY A 16 8.20 -5.13 -2.07
N PRO A 17 8.55 -4.67 -0.85
CA PRO A 17 8.90 -3.26 -0.60
C PRO A 17 10.07 -2.76 -1.45
N ALA A 18 11.01 -3.65 -1.77
CA ALA A 18 12.17 -3.36 -2.60
C ALA A 18 11.79 -2.99 -4.05
N ALA A 19 10.89 -3.77 -4.65
CA ALA A 19 10.43 -3.54 -6.03
C ALA A 19 9.58 -2.26 -6.11
N VAL A 20 8.70 -2.06 -5.12
CA VAL A 20 7.90 -0.84 -4.99
C VAL A 20 8.79 0.40 -4.88
N GLN A 21 9.81 0.38 -4.03
CA GLN A 21 10.77 1.47 -3.92
C GLN A 21 11.47 1.75 -5.25
N ALA A 22 12.02 0.71 -5.89
CA ALA A 22 12.75 0.87 -7.15
C ALA A 22 11.88 1.49 -8.25
N GLU A 23 10.61 1.08 -8.34
CA GLU A 23 9.65 1.66 -9.30
C GLU A 23 9.30 3.11 -8.97
N LEU A 24 9.17 3.45 -7.68
CA LEU A 24 8.94 4.83 -7.23
C LEU A 24 10.14 5.72 -7.51
N GLU A 25 11.36 5.25 -7.25
CA GLU A 25 12.61 5.93 -7.60
C GLU A 25 12.72 6.14 -9.11
N ARG A 26 12.36 5.13 -9.93
CA ARG A 26 12.31 5.24 -11.39
C ARG A 26 11.34 6.32 -11.88
N ARG A 27 10.27 6.58 -11.12
CA ARG A 27 9.29 7.66 -11.37
C ARG A 27 9.70 9.01 -10.80
N GLY A 28 10.84 9.11 -10.13
CA GLY A 28 11.34 10.34 -9.51
C GLY A 28 10.76 10.61 -8.12
N HIS A 29 10.17 9.61 -7.46
CA HIS A 29 9.80 9.72 -6.06
C HIS A 29 10.97 9.30 -5.16
N ASP A 30 11.35 10.19 -4.25
CA ASP A 30 12.26 9.85 -3.15
C ASP A 30 11.43 9.31 -1.98
N LEU A 31 11.40 7.99 -1.83
CA LEU A 31 10.67 7.30 -0.77
C LEU A 31 11.53 6.19 -0.18
N THR A 32 11.69 6.20 1.14
CA THR A 32 12.43 5.15 1.85
C THR A 32 11.62 3.87 2.00
N ARG A 33 12.29 2.72 2.09
CA ARG A 33 11.63 1.44 2.41
C ARG A 33 10.85 1.48 3.72
N ASP A 34 11.36 2.20 4.72
CA ASP A 34 10.70 2.36 6.01
C ASP A 34 9.31 2.97 5.87
N ALA A 35 9.15 3.95 4.98
CA ALA A 35 7.84 4.52 4.69
C ALA A 35 6.89 3.48 4.08
N ILE A 36 7.39 2.62 3.18
CA ILE A 36 6.59 1.54 2.58
C ILE A 36 6.17 0.51 3.63
N TYR A 37 7.04 0.16 4.58
CA TYR A 37 6.72 -0.75 5.68
C TYR A 37 5.62 -0.22 6.62
N LYS A 38 5.37 1.10 6.62
CA LYS A 38 4.30 1.72 7.42
C LYS A 38 2.94 1.67 6.73
N TRP A 39 2.88 1.54 5.40
CA TRP A 39 1.62 1.55 4.66
C TRP A 39 0.60 0.48 5.06
N PRO A 40 0.98 -0.74 5.46
CA PRO A 40 0.01 -1.70 6.01
C PRO A 40 -0.75 -1.20 7.24
N LYS A 41 -0.23 -0.18 7.94
CA LYS A 41 -0.89 0.47 9.07
C LYS A 41 -1.52 1.80 8.66
N THR A 42 -0.78 2.67 7.99
CA THR A 42 -1.22 4.06 7.70
C THR A 42 -2.04 4.20 6.43
N GLY A 43 -2.04 3.18 5.58
CA GLY A 43 -2.44 3.27 4.18
C GLY A 43 -1.32 3.82 3.28
N VAL A 44 -1.53 3.62 1.97
CA VAL A 44 -0.74 4.12 0.85
C VAL A 44 -1.31 5.48 0.41
N PRO A 45 -0.48 6.53 0.34
CA PRO A 45 -0.86 7.80 -0.28
C PRO A 45 -1.20 7.66 -1.77
N ASP A 46 -2.29 8.30 -2.20
CA ASP A 46 -2.87 8.21 -3.56
C ASP A 46 -1.84 8.47 -4.69
N ARG A 47 -0.88 9.37 -4.46
CA ARG A 47 0.21 9.68 -5.41
C ARG A 47 1.10 8.47 -5.79
N TYR A 48 1.07 7.39 -5.00
CA TYR A 48 1.84 6.17 -5.25
C TYR A 48 1.00 5.03 -5.83
N TRP A 49 -0.30 5.23 -6.02
CA TRP A 49 -1.20 4.18 -6.45
C TRP A 49 -0.92 3.71 -7.87
N ASP A 50 -0.58 4.62 -8.77
CA ASP A 50 -0.22 4.28 -10.15
C ASP A 50 1.01 3.35 -10.20
N ALA A 51 1.97 3.51 -9.29
CA ALA A 51 3.11 2.60 -9.19
C ALA A 51 2.69 1.19 -8.75
N LEU A 52 1.77 1.09 -7.78
CA LEU A 52 1.28 -0.21 -7.32
C LEU A 52 0.39 -0.89 -8.36
N ILE A 53 -0.47 -0.12 -9.05
CA ILE A 53 -1.32 -0.62 -10.14
C ILE A 53 -0.46 -1.07 -11.32
N GLN A 54 0.68 -0.46 -11.59
CA GLN A 54 1.57 -0.94 -12.65
C GLN A 54 2.38 -2.19 -12.24
N LEU A 55 2.72 -2.32 -10.96
CA LEU A 55 3.46 -3.48 -10.44
C LEU A 55 2.57 -4.69 -10.15
N THR A 56 1.25 -4.52 -10.16
CA THR A 56 0.28 -5.58 -9.85
C THR A 56 -0.76 -5.66 -10.95
N ASP A 57 -1.48 -6.76 -11.08
CA ASP A 57 -2.67 -6.82 -11.95
C ASP A 57 -3.94 -6.34 -11.21
N LEU A 58 -3.79 -5.54 -10.15
CA LEU A 58 -4.90 -5.06 -9.33
C LEU A 58 -5.49 -3.78 -9.92
N GLY A 59 -6.81 -3.69 -9.89
CA GLY A 59 -7.51 -2.46 -10.23
C GLY A 59 -7.44 -1.39 -9.13
N PRO A 60 -7.79 -0.14 -9.47
CA PRO A 60 -7.90 0.95 -8.49
C PRO A 60 -8.91 0.66 -7.37
N ALA A 61 -9.96 -0.13 -7.65
CA ALA A 61 -11.01 -0.45 -6.69
C ALA A 61 -10.49 -1.40 -5.59
N GLU A 62 -9.73 -2.44 -5.97
CA GLU A 62 -9.11 -3.36 -5.01
C GLU A 62 -8.08 -2.64 -4.14
N LEU A 63 -7.26 -1.77 -4.74
CA LEU A 63 -6.30 -0.96 -3.98
C LEU A 63 -7.00 0.00 -3.01
N TYR A 64 -8.08 0.65 -3.44
CA TYR A 64 -8.89 1.52 -2.60
C TYR A 64 -9.45 0.76 -1.40
N GLN A 65 -10.05 -0.41 -1.63
CA GLN A 65 -10.63 -1.23 -0.56
C GLN A 65 -9.57 -1.64 0.46
N ALA A 66 -8.40 -2.12 0.00
CA ALA A 66 -7.28 -2.47 0.86
C ALA A 66 -6.79 -1.25 1.68
N ASN A 67 -6.77 -0.07 1.06
CA ASN A 67 -6.30 1.15 1.69
C ASN A 67 -7.25 1.68 2.76
N CYS A 68 -8.57 1.59 2.52
CA CYS A 68 -9.59 1.90 3.51
C CYS A 68 -9.43 1.01 4.75
N ALA A 69 -9.28 -0.30 4.57
CA ALA A 69 -9.07 -1.23 5.67
C ALA A 69 -7.82 -0.89 6.49
N ALA A 70 -6.71 -0.53 5.85
CA ALA A 70 -5.50 -0.10 6.55
C ALA A 70 -5.74 1.19 7.37
N ARG A 71 -6.41 2.19 6.80
CA ARG A 71 -6.72 3.45 7.49
C ARG A 71 -7.68 3.29 8.66
N GLU A 72 -8.69 2.45 8.51
CA GLU A 72 -9.64 2.12 9.60
C GLU A 72 -8.92 1.51 10.80
N GLN A 73 -7.90 0.67 10.58
CA GLN A 73 -7.08 0.11 11.67
C GLN A 73 -6.29 1.18 12.44
N THR A 74 -5.85 2.26 11.78
CA THR A 74 -5.20 3.39 12.45
C THR A 74 -6.18 4.14 13.36
N VAL A 75 -7.36 4.49 12.83
CA VAL A 75 -8.38 5.24 13.58
C VAL A 75 -8.88 4.47 14.81
N LEU A 76 -9.02 3.14 14.69
CA LEU A 76 -9.42 2.28 15.81
C LEU A 76 -8.34 2.14 16.89
N GLN A 77 -7.05 2.22 16.54
CA GLN A 77 -5.97 2.24 17.54
C GLN A 77 -5.96 3.55 18.33
N GLU A 78 -6.10 4.70 17.65
CA GLU A 78 -6.08 6.02 18.29
C GLU A 78 -7.29 6.24 19.21
N ALA A 79 -8.43 5.60 18.94
CA ALA A 79 -9.62 5.67 19.79
C ALA A 79 -9.56 4.76 21.03
N ALA A 80 -8.56 3.87 21.12
CA ALA A 80 -8.38 2.91 22.20
C ALA A 80 -7.23 3.28 23.17
N GLU A 81 -6.51 4.38 22.90
CA GLU A 81 -5.46 4.97 23.75
C GLU A 81 -5.98 6.20 24.51
#